data_AF-E8Z6T9-F1
#
_entry.id   AF-E8Z6T9-F1
#
_cell.length_a   1.000
_cell.length_b   1.000
_cell.length_c   1.000
_cell.angle_alpha   90.00
_cell.angle_beta   90.00
_cell.angle_gamma   90.00
#
_symmetry.space_group_name_H-M   'P 1'
#
loop_
_entity.id
_entity.type
_entity.pdbx_description
1 polymer ?
#
loop_
_entity_poly.entity_id
_entity_poly.type
_entity_poly.pdbx_seq_one_letter_code
_entity_poly.pdbx_strand_id
1 'polypeptide(L)'
;QLLSTMLYGKRFFPYYTFNVLVGIDDEGKGAVYHYDAIGSFERVPYTTSGSGSSLVMSVLDAQIQKGNQTIETPVLTKDKIVDLSMDVLSSVGERDIHTGDAGEIFVIDAAGVHKTKFELKLD
;
A
#
# COMPACT_ATOMS: atom_id res chain seq x y z
N GLN A 1 -7.85 11.14 -11.38
CA GLN A 1 -7.47 11.75 -12.68
C GLN A 1 -6.55 12.95 -12.52
N LEU A 2 -6.83 13.90 -11.62
CA LEU A 2 -6.01 15.11 -11.39
C LEU A 2 -4.50 14.83 -11.18
N LEU A 3 -4.16 13.85 -10.32
CA LEU A 3 -2.76 13.49 -10.03
C LEU A 3 -1.99 13.03 -11.28
N SER A 4 -2.63 12.24 -12.14
CA SER A 4 -2.05 11.79 -13.41
C SER A 4 -1.64 12.97 -14.29
N THR A 5 -2.53 13.96 -14.45
CA THR A 5 -2.27 15.15 -15.25
C THR A 5 -1.16 16.02 -14.63
N MET A 6 -1.11 16.14 -13.31
CA MET A 6 -0.03 16.89 -12.63
C MET A 6 1.34 16.25 -12.85
N LEU A 7 1.46 14.93 -12.71
CA LEU A 7 2.70 14.20 -12.95
C LEU A 7 3.13 14.29 -14.41
N TYR A 8 2.18 14.10 -15.34
CA TYR A 8 2.45 14.18 -16.78
C TYR A 8 2.85 15.59 -17.23
N GLY A 9 2.30 16.64 -16.60
CA GLY A 9 2.68 18.03 -16.87
C GLY A 9 4.17 18.33 -16.63
N LYS A 10 4.85 17.49 -15.85
CA LYS A 10 6.30 17.55 -15.61
C LYS A 10 7.09 16.47 -16.34
N ARG A 11 6.55 15.81 -17.38
CA ARG A 11 7.20 14.70 -18.09
C ARG A 11 8.66 14.95 -18.53
N PHE A 12 9.03 16.18 -18.89
CA PHE A 12 10.40 16.53 -19.32
C PHE A 12 11.36 16.80 -18.15
N PHE A 13 10.84 16.96 -16.94
CA PHE A 13 11.61 16.99 -15.70
C PHE A 13 10.74 16.39 -14.57
N PRO A 14 10.58 15.05 -14.54
CA PRO A 14 9.58 14.39 -13.71
C PRO A 14 9.81 14.61 -12.22
N TYR A 15 8.72 14.60 -11.45
CA TYR A 15 8.84 14.37 -10.02
C TYR A 15 9.31 12.93 -9.82
N TYR A 16 10.45 12.74 -9.17
CA TYR A 16 10.93 11.42 -8.79
C TYR A 16 10.14 10.93 -7.57
N THR A 17 8.89 10.53 -7.82
CA THR A 17 7.95 10.02 -6.83
C THR A 17 7.14 8.88 -7.44
N PHE A 18 6.77 7.93 -6.61
CA PHE A 18 5.90 6.82 -6.93
C PHE A 18 4.72 6.89 -5.97
N ASN A 19 3.56 7.31 -6.47
CA ASN A 19 2.44 7.65 -5.60
C ASN A 19 1.45 6.50 -5.54
N VAL A 20 0.88 6.31 -4.36
CA VAL A 20 -0.29 5.45 -4.15
C VAL A 20 -1.40 6.34 -3.62
N LEU A 21 -2.53 6.37 -4.33
CA LEU A 21 -3.74 7.06 -3.89
C LEU A 21 -4.73 6.03 -3.36
N VAL A 22 -5.17 6.21 -2.12
CA VAL A 22 -6.13 5.33 -1.46
C VAL A 22 -7.33 6.12 -0.96
N GLY A 23 -8.49 5.49 -0.92
CA GLY A 23 -9.70 6.10 -0.40
C GLY A 23 -10.92 5.20 -0.57
N ILE A 24 -12.09 5.82 -0.46
CA ILE A 24 -13.39 5.19 -0.68
C ILE A 24 -13.99 5.83 -1.93
N ASP A 25 -14.51 5.02 -2.84
CA ASP A 25 -15.19 5.49 -4.04
C ASP A 25 -16.65 5.89 -3.76
N ASP A 26 -17.33 6.41 -4.77
CA ASP A 26 -18.72 6.88 -4.67
C ASP A 26 -19.71 5.76 -4.33
N GLU A 27 -19.32 4.48 -4.49
CA GLU A 27 -20.11 3.31 -4.11
C GLU A 27 -19.82 2.82 -2.68
N GLY A 28 -18.95 3.52 -1.93
CA GLY A 28 -18.55 3.11 -0.59
C GLY A 28 -17.52 1.98 -0.57
N LYS A 29 -16.89 1.64 -1.70
CA LYS A 29 -15.88 0.58 -1.79
C LYS A 29 -14.48 1.16 -1.68
N GLY A 30 -13.57 0.38 -1.11
CA GLY A 30 -12.14 0.70 -1.11
C GLY A 30 -11.61 0.86 -2.54
N ALA A 31 -10.85 1.92 -2.78
CA ALA A 31 -10.20 2.19 -4.05
C ALA A 31 -8.72 2.49 -3.81
N VAL A 32 -7.85 1.76 -4.53
CA VAL A 32 -6.41 1.94 -4.52
C VAL A 32 -5.96 2.19 -5.96
N TYR A 33 -5.19 3.25 -6.15
CA TYR A 33 -4.60 3.61 -7.44
C TYR A 33 -3.08 3.72 -7.32
N HIS A 34 -2.37 3.01 -8.16
CA HIS A 34 -0.91 3.05 -8.25
C HIS A 34 -0.49 3.96 -9.41
N TYR A 35 0.47 4.86 -9.19
CA TYR A 35 0.98 5.80 -10.18
C TYR A 35 2.46 5.57 -10.46
N ASP A 36 2.84 5.58 -11.74
CA ASP A 36 4.25 5.69 -12.14
C ASP A 36 4.76 7.14 -12.03
N ALA A 37 6.06 7.34 -12.30
CA ALA A 37 6.71 8.65 -12.20
C ALA A 37 6.23 9.69 -13.23
N ILE A 38 5.49 9.29 -14.27
CA ILE A 38 4.99 10.17 -15.34
C ILE A 38 3.47 10.32 -15.32
N GLY A 39 2.77 9.68 -14.37
CA GLY A 39 1.34 9.80 -14.17
C GLY A 39 0.50 8.72 -14.84
N SER A 40 1.08 7.66 -15.41
CA SER A 40 0.32 6.45 -15.73
C SER A 40 -0.22 5.84 -14.45
N PHE A 41 -1.46 5.36 -14.46
CA PHE A 41 -2.06 4.80 -13.27
C PHE A 41 -3.09 3.72 -13.57
N GLU A 42 -3.30 2.85 -12.59
CA GLU A 42 -4.29 1.78 -12.63
C GLU A 42 -5.00 1.63 -11.27
N ARG A 43 -6.24 1.13 -11.29
CA ARG A 43 -6.96 0.74 -10.08
C ARG A 43 -6.60 -0.71 -9.77
N VAL A 44 -6.08 -0.95 -8.58
CA VAL A 44 -5.59 -2.26 -8.12
C VAL A 44 -6.24 -2.62 -6.78
N PRO A 45 -6.35 -3.91 -6.42
CA PRO A 45 -6.92 -4.31 -5.12
C PRO A 45 -6.01 -3.95 -3.94
N TYR A 46 -4.69 -3.98 -4.15
CA TYR A 46 -3.66 -3.57 -3.21
C TYR A 46 -2.37 -3.27 -3.99
N THR A 47 -1.46 -2.52 -3.39
CA THR A 47 -0.16 -2.19 -3.99
C THR A 47 0.81 -1.73 -2.91
N THR A 48 2.09 -1.61 -3.26
CA THR A 48 3.10 -0.96 -2.43
C THR A 48 4.03 -0.11 -3.27
N SER A 49 4.72 0.81 -2.61
CA SER A 49 5.72 1.67 -3.22
C SER A 49 6.85 1.93 -2.24
N GLY A 50 8.06 2.19 -2.75
CA GLY A 50 9.28 2.36 -1.96
C GLY A 50 10.28 1.21 -2.11
N SER A 51 11.36 1.27 -1.34
CA SER A 51 12.50 0.33 -1.38
C SER A 51 12.11 -1.11 -1.05
N GLY A 52 11.29 -1.31 -0.02
CA GLY A 52 10.82 -2.63 0.40
C GLY A 52 9.65 -3.22 -0.41
N SER A 53 9.21 -2.56 -1.48
CA SER A 53 7.98 -2.92 -2.21
C SER A 53 7.96 -4.38 -2.70
N SER A 54 9.06 -4.89 -3.26
CA SER A 54 9.13 -6.28 -3.76
C SER A 54 8.97 -7.33 -2.66
N LEU A 55 9.49 -7.05 -1.45
CA LEU A 55 9.34 -7.90 -0.28
C LEU A 55 7.89 -7.92 0.19
N VAL A 56 7.26 -6.73 0.28
CA VAL A 56 5.86 -6.62 0.70
C VAL A 56 4.91 -7.28 -0.30
N MET A 57 5.06 -6.96 -1.60
CA MET A 57 4.16 -7.49 -2.65
C MET A 57 4.08 -9.01 -2.61
N SER A 58 5.22 -9.68 -2.41
CA SER A 58 5.28 -11.14 -2.31
C SER A 58 4.41 -11.69 -1.16
N VAL A 59 4.37 -11.00 -0.03
CA VAL A 59 3.53 -11.39 1.13
C VAL A 59 2.07 -11.07 0.87
N LEU A 60 1.75 -9.91 0.28
CA LEU A 60 0.37 -9.54 -0.04
C LEU A 60 -0.23 -10.49 -1.10
N ASP A 61 0.54 -10.87 -2.12
CA ASP A 61 0.11 -11.85 -3.13
C ASP A 61 -0.19 -13.20 -2.50
N ALA A 62 0.62 -13.61 -1.52
CA ALA A 62 0.41 -14.87 -0.80
C ALA A 62 -0.77 -14.82 0.19
N GLN A 63 -1.04 -13.68 0.83
CA GLN A 63 -2.04 -13.58 1.90
C GLN A 63 -3.41 -13.04 1.43
N ILE A 64 -3.43 -12.22 0.38
CA ILE A 64 -4.62 -11.54 -0.12
C ILE A 64 -5.09 -12.17 -1.44
N GLN A 65 -4.29 -12.11 -2.50
CA GLN A 65 -4.68 -12.63 -3.82
C GLN A 65 -4.69 -14.16 -3.87
N LYS A 66 -3.73 -14.81 -3.20
CA LYS A 66 -3.63 -16.28 -3.07
C LYS A 66 -3.63 -17.02 -4.41
N GLY A 67 -3.14 -16.38 -5.48
CA GLY A 67 -3.24 -16.90 -6.85
C GLY A 67 -2.52 -18.24 -7.09
N ASN A 68 -1.55 -18.57 -6.23
CA ASN A 68 -0.79 -19.83 -6.28
C ASN A 68 -1.24 -20.86 -5.23
N GLN A 69 -2.38 -20.65 -4.56
CA GLN A 69 -2.91 -21.58 -3.56
C GLN A 69 -4.04 -22.44 -4.16
N THR A 70 -4.08 -23.71 -3.77
CA THR A 70 -5.14 -24.65 -4.18
C THR A 70 -6.31 -24.69 -3.20
N ILE A 71 -6.13 -24.14 -2.00
CA ILE A 71 -7.11 -24.15 -0.92
C ILE A 71 -7.80 -22.80 -0.88
N GLU A 72 -9.12 -22.81 -1.02
CA GLU A 72 -9.93 -21.62 -0.83
C GLU A 72 -9.93 -21.23 0.64
N THR A 73 -9.55 -19.99 0.93
CA THR A 73 -9.49 -19.46 2.28
C THR A 73 -10.27 -18.15 2.35
N PRO A 74 -10.93 -17.89 3.48
CA PRO A 74 -11.83 -16.74 3.60
C PRO A 74 -11.09 -15.42 3.36
N VAL A 75 -11.84 -14.43 2.86
CA VAL A 75 -11.39 -13.04 2.76
C VAL A 75 -11.04 -12.54 4.16
N LEU A 76 -9.93 -11.82 4.28
CA LEU A 76 -9.47 -11.28 5.55
C LEU A 76 -10.42 -10.19 6.04
N THR A 77 -10.68 -10.19 7.36
CA THR A 77 -11.43 -9.11 8.01
C THR A 77 -10.55 -7.86 8.12
N LYS A 78 -11.18 -6.71 8.36
CA LYS A 78 -10.49 -5.42 8.58
C LYS A 78 -9.36 -5.54 9.60
N ASP A 79 -9.65 -6.13 10.76
CA ASP A 79 -8.67 -6.27 11.84
C ASP A 79 -7.47 -7.13 11.42
N LYS A 80 -7.73 -8.25 10.71
CA LYS A 80 -6.65 -9.10 10.18
C LYS A 80 -5.80 -8.41 9.12
N ILE A 81 -6.38 -7.51 8.32
CA ILE A 81 -5.61 -6.71 7.36
C ILE A 81 -4.71 -5.70 8.08
N VAL A 82 -5.20 -5.10 9.17
CA VAL A 82 -4.41 -4.19 10.01
C VAL A 82 -3.25 -4.94 10.67
N ASP A 83 -3.52 -6.11 11.26
CA ASP A 83 -2.49 -6.98 11.85
C ASP A 83 -1.46 -7.41 10.80
N LEU A 84 -1.91 -7.88 9.63
CA LEU A 84 -1.03 -8.24 8.51
C LEU A 84 -0.15 -7.06 8.08
N SER A 85 -0.69 -5.84 8.06
CA SER A 85 0.08 -4.65 7.68
C SER A 85 1.18 -4.33 8.69
N MET A 86 0.90 -4.49 9.99
CA MET A 86 1.91 -4.32 11.05
C MET A 86 3.01 -5.39 10.96
N ASP A 87 2.62 -6.65 10.76
CA ASP A 87 3.56 -7.77 10.64
C ASP A 87 4.47 -7.61 9.43
N VAL A 88 3.90 -7.21 8.29
CA VAL A 88 4.65 -7.03 7.04
C VAL A 88 5.63 -5.87 7.14
N LEU A 89 5.22 -4.72 7.68
CA LEU A 89 6.11 -3.58 7.89
C LEU A 89 7.24 -3.93 8.88
N SER A 90 6.92 -4.65 9.95
CA SER A 90 7.93 -5.15 10.90
C SER A 90 8.92 -6.09 10.21
N SER A 91 8.42 -7.02 9.40
CA SER A 91 9.27 -7.98 8.68
C SER A 91 10.15 -7.31 7.63
N VAL A 92 9.67 -6.25 6.97
CA VAL A 92 10.46 -5.52 5.96
C VAL A 92 11.49 -4.63 6.64
N GLY A 93 11.19 -4.02 7.79
CA GLY A 93 12.18 -3.27 8.56
C GLY A 93 13.39 -4.10 9.02
N GLU A 94 13.24 -5.42 9.15
CA GLU A 94 14.37 -6.33 9.44
C GLU A 94 15.26 -6.64 8.23
N ARG A 95 14.84 -6.29 7.01
CA ARG A 95 15.48 -6.73 5.76
C ARG A 95 15.88 -5.59 4.83
N ASP A 96 15.08 -4.53 4.77
CA ASP A 96 15.33 -3.35 3.95
C ASP A 96 15.95 -2.24 4.80
N ILE A 97 17.19 -1.88 4.50
CA ILE A 97 17.97 -0.87 5.25
C ILE A 97 17.39 0.55 5.18
N HIS A 98 16.43 0.78 4.28
CA HIS A 98 15.76 2.07 4.10
C HIS A 98 14.38 2.14 4.77
N THR A 99 13.91 1.04 5.37
CA THR A 99 12.62 0.97 6.06
C THR A 99 12.86 0.76 7.56
N GLY A 100 12.36 1.66 8.42
CA GLY A 100 12.60 1.57 9.86
C GLY A 100 11.92 2.66 10.68
N ASP A 101 12.40 2.86 11.90
CA ASP A 101 11.93 3.83 12.90
C ASP A 101 10.52 3.59 13.41
N ALA A 102 9.51 3.84 12.59
CA ALA A 102 8.12 3.66 12.95
C ALA A 102 7.23 3.42 11.74
N GLY A 103 6.18 2.64 11.95
CA GLY A 103 5.09 2.45 11.00
C GLY A 103 3.87 3.27 11.39
N GLU A 104 3.17 3.80 10.38
CA GLU A 104 1.86 4.43 10.56
C GLU A 104 0.83 3.69 9.71
N ILE A 105 -0.30 3.33 10.32
CA ILE A 105 -1.44 2.71 9.64
C ILE A 105 -2.58 3.70 9.64
N PHE A 106 -3.09 3.96 8.45
CA PHE A 106 -4.29 4.78 8.23
C PHE A 106 -5.42 3.86 7.77
N VAL A 107 -6.46 3.79 8.57
CA VAL A 107 -7.69 3.06 8.26
C VAL A 107 -8.73 4.07 7.83
N ILE A 108 -9.20 3.96 6.59
CA ILE A 108 -10.20 4.85 6.00
C ILE A 108 -11.52 4.09 5.91
N ASP A 109 -12.55 4.58 6.60
CA ASP A 109 -13.90 4.04 6.55
C ASP A 109 -14.94 5.17 6.54
N ALA A 110 -16.23 4.82 6.57
CA ALA A 110 -17.32 5.78 6.55
C ALA A 110 -17.39 6.69 7.79
N ALA A 111 -16.77 6.28 8.92
CA ALA A 111 -16.68 7.11 10.12
C ALA A 111 -15.51 8.11 10.05
N GLY A 112 -14.55 7.88 9.15
CA GLY A 112 -13.46 8.80 8.86
C GLY A 112 -12.11 8.11 8.71
N VAL A 113 -11.05 8.80 9.10
CA VAL A 113 -9.67 8.31 9.04
C VAL A 113 -9.16 8.06 10.45
N HIS A 114 -8.81 6.81 10.73
CA HIS A 114 -8.22 6.38 11.99
C HIS A 114 -6.74 6.11 11.80
N LYS A 115 -5.90 6.75 12.63
CA LYS A 115 -4.44 6.62 12.57
C LYS A 115 -3.93 5.83 13.77
N THR A 116 -3.10 4.83 13.49
CA THR A 116 -2.33 4.09 14.51
C THR A 116 -0.86 4.21 14.16
N LYS A 117 -0.02 4.51 15.16
CA LYS A 117 1.44 4.49 15.04
C LYS A 117 1.98 3.33 15.86
N PHE A 118 2.97 2.62 15.32
CA PHE A 118 3.72 1.61 16.04
C PHE A 118 5.21 1.77 15.75
N GLU A 119 6.04 1.34 16.70
CA GLU A 119 7.49 1.47 16.58
C GLU A 119 8.06 0.26 15.81
N LEU A 120 9.00 0.54 14.92
CA LEU A 120 9.77 -0.48 14.21
C LEU A 120 11.14 -0.61 14.87
N LYS A 121 11.97 -1.50 14.34
CA LYS A 121 13.36 -1.61 14.77
C LYS A 121 14.07 -0.26 14.62
N LEU A 122 14.74 0.16 15.69
CA LEU A 122 15.65 1.30 15.72
C LEU A 122 17.07 0.70 15.59
N ASP A 123 17.63 0.71 14.39
CA ASP A 123 19.01 0.27 14.13
C ASP A 123 20.04 1.33 14.57
#